data_AF-A0A9E6F1I7-F1
#
_entry.id   AF-A0A9E6F1I7-F1
#
_cell.length_a   1.000
_cell.length_b   1.000
_cell.length_c   1.000
_cell.angle_alpha   90.00
_cell.angle_beta   90.00
_cell.angle_gamma   90.00
#
_symmetry.space_group_name_H-M   'P 1'
#
loop_
_entity.id
_entity.type
_entity.pdbx_description
1 polymer ?
#
loop_
_entity_poly.entity_id
_entity_poly.type
_entity_poly.pdbx_seq_one_letter_code
_entity_poly.pdbx_strand_id
1 'polypeptide(L)'
;TINLPEIANTFLAGHKIRVDITSSNYSRFDCNLNNGGIMYTAGDTLIATNTIYTNSTYSSYIELPLVDCTEGNIEINTENENVNIFPNPFKDNISVSINNKCGEVNFCFFDITGREILSFSNYTFKHNTVTLNTNNLKQGIYLLKSIDNKGNNIFIKKIIKTE
;
A
#
# COMPACT_ATOMS: atom_id res chain seq x y z
N THR A 1 23.28 -2.28 12.22
CA THR A 1 22.05 -2.13 11.40
C THR A 1 22.30 -1.10 10.32
N ILE A 2 21.79 -1.33 9.11
CA ILE A 2 21.87 -0.39 7.99
C ILE A 2 20.44 0.10 7.73
N ASN A 3 20.22 1.41 7.77
CA ASN A 3 18.92 1.99 7.49
C ASN A 3 18.79 2.20 5.98
N LEU A 4 17.74 1.63 5.39
CA LEU A 4 17.44 1.77 3.97
C LEU A 4 16.38 2.87 3.75
N PRO A 5 16.36 3.52 2.58
CA PRO A 5 15.27 4.41 2.21
C PRO A 5 13.92 3.70 2.18
N GLU A 6 12.85 4.44 2.43
CA GLU A 6 11.49 3.94 2.31
C GLU A 6 11.14 3.62 0.85
N ILE A 7 10.40 2.54 0.64
CA ILE A 7 9.86 2.14 -0.66
C ILE A 7 8.39 1.75 -0.53
N ALA A 8 7.60 2.01 -1.56
CA ALA A 8 6.25 1.49 -1.74
C ALA A 8 6.22 0.75 -3.07
N ASN A 9 6.38 -0.57 -3.04
CA ASN A 9 6.48 -1.38 -4.26
C ASN A 9 5.74 -2.71 -4.11
N THR A 10 5.10 -3.15 -5.20
CA THR A 10 4.36 -4.40 -5.26
C THR A 10 5.11 -5.40 -6.13
N PHE A 11 5.57 -6.49 -5.53
CA PHE A 11 6.23 -7.58 -6.27
C PHE A 11 5.15 -8.56 -6.79
N LEU A 12 4.88 -8.52 -8.09
CA LEU A 12 3.86 -9.36 -8.73
C LEU A 12 4.31 -10.82 -8.89
N ALA A 13 3.37 -11.69 -9.24
CA ALA A 13 3.67 -13.08 -9.58
C ALA A 13 4.76 -13.15 -10.67
N GLY A 14 5.80 -13.94 -10.39
CA GLY A 14 6.97 -14.08 -11.27
C GLY A 14 8.11 -13.08 -10.98
N HIS A 15 7.87 -12.02 -10.21
CA HIS A 15 8.95 -11.13 -9.76
C HIS A 15 9.81 -11.80 -8.68
N LYS A 16 11.03 -11.29 -8.50
CA LYS A 16 11.97 -11.73 -7.47
C LYS A 16 12.51 -10.54 -6.70
N ILE A 17 12.71 -10.74 -5.40
CA ILE A 17 13.43 -9.79 -4.55
C ILE A 17 14.91 -10.15 -4.63
N ARG A 18 15.77 -9.16 -4.89
CA ARG A 18 17.21 -9.30 -4.92
C ARG A 18 17.83 -8.30 -3.95
N VAL A 19 18.82 -8.75 -3.19
CA VAL A 19 19.61 -7.90 -2.29
C VAL A 19 21.06 -8.00 -2.72
N ASP A 20 21.63 -6.88 -3.12
CA ASP A 20 23.05 -6.76 -3.45
C ASP A 20 23.80 -6.13 -2.27
N ILE A 21 24.79 -6.85 -1.74
CA ILE A 21 25.60 -6.39 -0.61
C ILE A 21 27.03 -6.18 -1.12
N THR A 22 27.55 -4.99 -0.87
CA THR A 22 28.88 -4.54 -1.27
C THR A 22 29.48 -3.71 -0.14
N SER A 23 30.81 -3.59 -0.11
CA SER A 23 31.54 -2.72 0.80
C SER A 23 31.87 -1.34 0.19
N SER A 24 31.37 -1.04 -1.01
CA SER A 24 31.57 0.26 -1.66
C SER A 24 30.42 0.64 -2.61
N ASN A 25 30.18 1.94 -2.74
CA ASN A 25 29.26 2.53 -3.71
C ASN A 25 29.82 3.89 -4.17
N TYR A 26 30.95 3.84 -4.85
CA TYR A 26 31.58 5.01 -5.46
C TYR A 26 30.89 5.31 -6.80
N SER A 27 30.60 6.56 -7.16
CA SER A 27 30.99 7.80 -6.49
C SER A 27 29.96 8.38 -5.52
N ARG A 28 28.92 7.61 -5.16
CA ARG A 28 27.90 8.08 -4.21
C ARG A 28 28.47 8.31 -2.81
N PHE A 29 29.40 7.47 -2.38
CA PHE A 29 30.14 7.60 -1.14
C PHE A 29 31.64 7.44 -1.40
N ASP A 30 32.46 8.13 -0.61
CA ASP A 30 33.92 7.98 -0.65
C ASP A 30 34.35 6.56 -0.25
N CYS A 31 35.46 6.10 -0.83
CA CYS A 31 36.00 4.78 -0.55
C CYS A 31 36.57 4.72 0.88
N ASN A 32 36.17 3.71 1.64
CA ASN A 32 36.83 3.38 2.91
C ASN A 32 38.21 2.77 2.62
N LEU A 33 39.27 3.33 3.22
CA LEU A 33 40.65 2.86 3.03
C LEU A 33 40.94 1.53 3.73
N ASN A 34 40.06 1.08 4.63
CA ASN A 34 40.17 -0.15 5.44
C ASN A 34 41.43 -0.24 6.33
N ASN A 35 42.08 0.89 6.60
CA ASN A 35 43.30 0.98 7.41
C ASN A 35 43.05 1.43 8.86
N GLY A 36 41.79 1.68 9.25
CA GLY A 36 41.41 2.16 10.58
C GLY A 36 41.78 3.62 10.89
N GLY A 37 42.32 4.35 9.91
CA GLY A 37 42.68 5.76 10.03
C GLY A 37 41.48 6.72 9.92
N ILE A 38 41.79 8.02 9.88
CA ILE A 38 40.79 9.07 9.75
C ILE A 38 40.11 8.97 8.36
N MET A 39 38.78 9.12 8.33
CA MET A 39 38.01 9.13 7.08
C MET A 39 38.23 10.43 6.28
N TYR A 40 38.08 10.36 4.95
CA TYR A 40 38.16 11.51 4.02
C TYR A 40 39.55 12.16 3.92
N THR A 41 40.60 11.49 4.38
CA THR A 41 41.99 11.91 4.18
C THR A 41 42.71 10.94 3.26
N ALA A 42 43.61 11.44 2.43
CA ALA A 42 44.46 10.58 1.59
C ALA A 42 45.33 9.67 2.46
N GLY A 43 45.52 8.42 2.02
CA GLY A 43 46.35 7.44 2.73
C GLY A 43 46.35 6.08 2.03
N ASP A 44 47.15 5.16 2.56
CA ASP A 44 47.27 3.81 2.00
C ASP A 44 45.98 3.01 2.17
N THR A 45 45.64 2.25 1.13
CA THR A 45 44.48 1.34 1.15
C THR A 45 44.92 -0.07 1.54
N LEU A 46 44.08 -0.75 2.32
CA LEU A 46 44.23 -2.17 2.60
C LEU A 46 43.09 -2.95 1.93
N ILE A 47 43.42 -4.13 1.38
CA ILE A 47 42.42 -5.05 0.84
C ILE A 47 41.73 -5.76 2.00
N ALA A 48 40.42 -5.58 2.11
CA ALA A 48 39.59 -6.25 3.11
C ALA A 48 38.88 -7.48 2.51
N THR A 49 38.95 -8.61 3.22
CA THR A 49 38.11 -9.77 2.93
C THR A 49 36.85 -9.69 3.80
N ASN A 50 35.74 -9.26 3.20
CA ASN A 50 34.46 -9.13 3.90
C ASN A 50 33.71 -10.47 3.89
N THR A 51 33.08 -10.82 5.01
CA THR A 51 32.28 -12.06 5.14
C THR A 51 30.87 -11.70 5.60
N ILE A 52 29.86 -12.22 4.91
CA ILE A 52 28.45 -12.08 5.29
C ILE A 52 28.00 -13.42 5.85
N TYR A 53 27.58 -13.45 7.11
CA TYR A 53 27.04 -14.65 7.74
C TYR A 53 25.53 -14.75 7.50
N THR A 54 25.07 -15.91 7.04
CA THR A 54 23.64 -16.21 6.75
C THR A 54 23.19 -17.53 7.35
N ASN A 55 23.92 -18.04 8.35
CA ASN A 55 23.59 -19.30 9.03
C ASN A 55 22.58 -19.06 10.17
N SER A 56 22.04 -20.13 10.75
CA SER A 56 21.02 -20.05 11.81
C SER A 56 21.48 -19.36 13.09
N THR A 57 22.78 -19.39 13.39
CA THR A 57 23.37 -18.74 14.57
C THR A 57 23.61 -17.24 14.33
N TYR A 58 24.00 -16.88 13.12
CA TYR A 58 24.31 -15.52 12.69
C TYR A 58 23.53 -15.20 11.41
N SER A 59 22.22 -15.05 11.55
CA SER A 59 21.31 -14.83 10.43
C SER A 59 21.28 -13.34 10.05
N SER A 60 21.99 -12.96 9.00
CA SER A 60 21.77 -11.64 8.37
C SER A 60 20.45 -11.66 7.61
N TYR A 61 19.60 -10.65 7.85
CA TYR A 61 18.30 -10.52 7.21
C TYR A 61 18.02 -9.09 6.77
N ILE A 62 17.06 -8.94 5.86
CA ILE A 62 16.40 -7.67 5.56
C ILE A 62 15.00 -7.71 6.15
N GLU A 63 14.62 -6.66 6.87
CA GLU A 63 13.27 -6.48 7.36
C GLU A 63 12.47 -5.70 6.33
N LEU A 64 11.46 -6.35 5.72
CA LEU A 64 10.57 -5.72 4.77
C LEU A 64 9.25 -5.40 5.47
N PRO A 65 8.81 -4.12 5.49
CA PRO A 65 7.50 -3.77 6.01
C PRO A 65 6.44 -4.28 5.03
N LEU A 66 5.85 -5.43 5.33
CA LEU A 66 4.76 -5.99 4.54
C LEU A 66 3.46 -5.26 4.89
N VAL A 67 2.73 -4.86 3.86
CA VAL A 67 1.36 -4.37 4.00
C VAL A 67 0.44 -5.51 3.58
N ASP A 68 -0.45 -5.92 4.48
CA ASP A 68 -1.48 -6.92 4.19
C ASP A 68 -2.52 -6.30 3.24
N CYS A 69 -2.24 -6.39 1.94
CA CYS A 69 -3.23 -6.11 0.90
C CYS A 69 -4.10 -7.35 0.75
N THR A 70 -5.29 -7.36 1.36
CA THR A 70 -6.27 -8.45 1.22
C THR A 70 -6.82 -8.56 -0.20
N GLU A 71 -6.61 -7.53 -1.02
CA GLU A 71 -6.97 -7.53 -2.44
C GLU A 71 -5.81 -6.98 -3.29
N GLY A 72 -5.42 -7.72 -4.33
CA GLY A 72 -4.37 -7.33 -5.27
C GLY A 72 -4.73 -6.06 -6.05
N ASN A 73 -3.71 -5.35 -6.55
CA ASN A 73 -3.75 -4.11 -7.33
C ASN A 73 -5.17 -3.61 -7.64
N ILE A 74 -5.67 -2.70 -6.81
CA ILE A 74 -6.96 -2.06 -7.05
C ILE A 74 -6.72 -0.99 -8.12
N GLU A 75 -7.02 -1.32 -9.38
CA GLU A 75 -7.10 -0.32 -10.44
C GLU A 75 -8.29 0.60 -10.17
N ILE A 76 -7.99 1.87 -9.88
CA ILE A 76 -9.02 2.90 -9.71
C ILE A 76 -9.52 3.30 -11.10
N ASN A 77 -10.49 2.56 -11.62
CA ASN A 77 -11.27 3.00 -12.79
C ASN A 77 -12.13 4.20 -12.39
N THR A 78 -11.54 5.39 -12.52
CA THR A 78 -12.11 6.67 -12.10
C THR A 78 -13.27 7.10 -13.01
N GLU A 79 -13.44 6.44 -14.16
CA GLU A 79 -14.34 6.84 -15.26
C GLU A 79 -15.72 6.16 -15.26
N ASN A 80 -16.12 5.45 -14.20
CA ASN A 80 -17.51 5.01 -14.10
C ASN A 80 -18.44 6.21 -13.80
N GLU A 81 -18.78 6.96 -14.86
CA GLU A 81 -19.71 8.11 -14.86
C GLU A 81 -21.12 7.74 -14.32
N ASN A 82 -21.42 6.45 -14.22
CA ASN A 82 -22.70 5.94 -13.74
C ASN A 82 -22.80 5.85 -12.20
N VAL A 83 -21.76 6.24 -11.46
CA VAL A 83 -21.73 6.16 -9.99
C VAL A 83 -21.47 7.53 -9.37
N ASN A 84 -22.45 8.03 -8.62
CA ASN A 84 -22.34 9.26 -7.83
C ASN A 84 -22.19 8.92 -6.35
N ILE A 85 -21.21 9.53 -5.69
CA ILE A 85 -20.96 9.31 -4.26
C ILE A 85 -20.95 10.65 -3.57
N PHE A 86 -21.84 10.83 -2.59
CA PHE A 86 -22.05 12.09 -1.91
C PHE A 86 -22.55 11.89 -0.46
N PRO A 87 -22.27 12.83 0.44
CA PRO A 87 -21.34 13.93 0.25
C PRO A 87 -19.89 13.41 0.19
N ASN A 88 -19.01 14.13 -0.52
CA ASN A 88 -17.58 13.90 -0.45
C ASN A 88 -16.91 15.29 -0.45
N PRO A 89 -16.38 15.78 0.68
CA PRO A 89 -16.14 15.07 1.95
C PRO A 89 -17.40 14.67 2.75
N PHE A 90 -17.30 13.65 3.61
CA PHE A 90 -18.40 13.12 4.44
C PHE A 90 -18.08 13.06 5.94
N LYS A 91 -19.11 12.94 6.79
CA LYS A 91 -19.01 12.85 8.26
C LYS A 91 -19.51 11.50 8.78
N ASP A 92 -20.84 11.37 8.92
CA ASP A 92 -21.50 10.22 9.55
C ASP A 92 -21.93 9.17 8.53
N ASN A 93 -22.33 9.61 7.34
CA ASN A 93 -22.84 8.74 6.30
C ASN A 93 -22.36 9.15 4.92
N ILE A 94 -22.35 8.18 4.02
CA ILE A 94 -22.07 8.40 2.60
C ILE A 94 -23.16 7.70 1.79
N SER A 95 -23.66 8.38 0.77
CA SER A 95 -24.66 7.85 -0.14
C SER A 95 -24.04 7.55 -1.50
N VAL A 96 -24.32 6.36 -2.00
CA VAL A 96 -23.90 5.89 -3.32
C VAL A 96 -25.14 5.78 -4.19
N SER A 97 -25.14 6.47 -5.33
CA SER A 97 -26.18 6.38 -6.34
C SER A 97 -25.63 5.77 -7.63
N ILE A 98 -26.32 4.78 -8.18
CA ILE A 98 -25.95 4.10 -9.43
C ILE A 98 -27.12 4.20 -10.40
N ASN A 99 -26.87 4.71 -11.61
CA ASN A 99 -27.91 4.92 -12.64
C ASN A 99 -28.42 3.64 -13.32
N ASN A 100 -27.95 2.46 -12.89
CA ASN A 100 -28.29 1.18 -13.50
C ASN A 100 -28.81 0.20 -12.44
N LYS A 101 -29.72 -0.71 -12.84
CA LYS A 101 -30.24 -1.75 -11.93
C LYS A 101 -29.10 -2.66 -11.51
N CYS A 102 -28.55 -2.41 -10.32
CA CYS A 102 -27.62 -3.32 -9.69
C CYS A 102 -28.41 -4.29 -8.80
N GLY A 103 -27.97 -5.55 -8.76
CA GLY A 103 -28.49 -6.53 -7.80
C GLY A 103 -28.08 -6.15 -6.37
N GLU A 104 -28.04 -7.13 -5.48
CA GLU A 104 -27.37 -6.92 -4.20
C GLU A 104 -25.88 -6.63 -4.47
N VAL A 105 -25.34 -5.70 -3.68
CA VAL A 105 -23.95 -5.28 -3.75
C VAL A 105 -23.33 -5.28 -2.37
N ASN A 106 -22.03 -5.53 -2.35
CA ASN A 106 -21.20 -5.38 -1.18
C ASN A 106 -20.36 -4.10 -1.31
N PHE A 107 -20.10 -3.44 -0.19
CA PHE A 107 -19.22 -2.28 -0.14
C PHE A 107 -18.08 -2.54 0.84
N CYS A 108 -16.86 -2.21 0.44
CA CYS A 108 -15.67 -2.31 1.27
C CYS A 108 -14.96 -0.96 1.31
N PHE A 109 -14.57 -0.54 2.51
CA PHE A 109 -13.75 0.64 2.76
C PHE A 109 -12.33 0.20 3.03
N PHE A 110 -11.40 0.75 2.27
CA PHE A 110 -9.97 0.56 2.47
C PHE A 110 -9.34 1.87 2.91
N ASP A 111 -8.33 1.78 3.77
CA ASP A 111 -7.43 2.92 3.94
C ASP A 111 -6.54 3.11 2.70
N ILE A 112 -5.74 4.18 2.67
CA ILE A 112 -4.84 4.47 1.55
C ILE A 112 -3.72 3.41 1.38
N THR A 113 -3.50 2.56 2.39
CA THR A 113 -2.54 1.46 2.32
C THR A 113 -3.15 0.19 1.72
N GLY A 114 -4.46 0.17 1.47
CA GLY A 114 -5.17 -0.99 0.92
C GLY A 114 -5.66 -1.98 1.97
N ARG A 115 -5.63 -1.62 3.26
CA ARG A 115 -6.18 -2.45 4.33
C ARG A 115 -7.69 -2.23 4.43
N GLU A 116 -8.47 -3.31 4.43
CA GLU A 116 -9.92 -3.23 4.66
C GLU A 116 -10.21 -2.79 6.10
N ILE A 117 -10.97 -1.71 6.25
CA ILE A 117 -11.36 -1.12 7.53
C ILE A 117 -12.80 -1.47 7.89
N LEU A 118 -13.68 -1.55 6.88
CA LEU A 118 -15.11 -1.75 7.10
C LEU A 118 -15.75 -2.35 5.84
N SER A 119 -16.64 -3.32 6.01
CA SER A 119 -17.42 -3.90 4.92
C SER A 119 -18.90 -4.03 5.25
N PHE A 120 -19.69 -3.95 4.19
CA PHE A 120 -21.14 -3.96 4.18
C PHE A 120 -21.60 -4.97 3.13
N SER A 121 -22.46 -5.91 3.48
CA SER A 121 -22.93 -6.94 2.56
C SER A 121 -24.42 -6.85 2.26
N ASN A 122 -24.81 -7.37 1.09
CA ASN A 122 -26.19 -7.59 0.68
C ASN A 122 -27.06 -6.31 0.63
N TYR A 123 -26.48 -5.18 0.20
CA TYR A 123 -27.22 -3.94 0.04
C TYR A 123 -27.97 -3.92 -1.29
N THR A 124 -29.28 -3.66 -1.24
CA THR A 124 -30.10 -3.40 -2.43
C THR A 124 -30.32 -1.90 -2.60
N PHE A 125 -30.11 -1.38 -3.81
CA PHE A 125 -30.41 0.02 -4.12
C PHE A 125 -31.91 0.29 -4.08
N LYS A 126 -32.37 1.03 -3.07
CA LYS A 126 -33.75 1.56 -3.01
C LYS A 126 -33.77 2.92 -3.69
N HIS A 127 -34.55 3.06 -4.76
CA HIS A 127 -34.55 4.28 -5.59
C HIS A 127 -33.15 4.66 -6.10
N ASN A 128 -32.39 3.67 -6.59
CA ASN A 128 -31.03 3.85 -7.12
C ASN A 128 -30.01 4.44 -6.14
N THR A 129 -30.31 4.47 -4.83
CA THR A 129 -29.43 5.02 -3.80
C THR A 129 -29.28 4.06 -2.62
N VAL A 130 -28.07 3.98 -2.07
CA VAL A 130 -27.75 3.29 -0.81
C VAL A 130 -27.02 4.26 0.10
N THR A 131 -27.42 4.32 1.36
CA THR A 131 -26.70 5.08 2.40
C THR A 131 -25.95 4.13 3.31
N LEU A 132 -24.66 4.37 3.48
CA LEU A 132 -23.75 3.60 4.32
C LEU A 132 -23.44 4.41 5.58
N ASN A 133 -23.56 3.78 6.75
CA ASN A 133 -23.17 4.40 8.01
C ASN A 133 -21.64 4.29 8.18
N THR A 134 -20.97 5.39 8.45
CA THR A 134 -19.51 5.46 8.52
C THR A 134 -19.00 6.01 9.86
N ASN A 135 -19.85 6.03 10.90
CA ASN A 135 -19.54 6.62 12.21
C ASN A 135 -18.24 6.08 12.83
N ASN A 136 -17.95 4.80 12.61
CA ASN A 136 -16.78 4.12 13.18
C ASN A 136 -15.46 4.41 12.44
N LEU A 137 -15.50 5.11 11.29
CA LEU A 137 -14.30 5.54 10.58
C LEU A 137 -13.70 6.79 11.24
N LYS A 138 -12.37 6.87 11.31
CA LYS A 138 -11.65 8.07 11.75
C LYS A 138 -11.60 9.10 10.62
N GLN A 139 -11.21 10.34 10.92
CA GLN A 139 -10.89 11.32 9.89
C GLN A 139 -9.75 10.81 9.00
N GLY A 140 -9.89 10.94 7.68
CA GLY A 140 -8.88 10.43 6.76
C GLY A 140 -9.35 10.27 5.32
N ILE A 141 -8.45 9.76 4.48
CA ILE A 141 -8.73 9.41 3.09
C ILE A 141 -8.96 7.90 3.01
N TYR A 142 -10.02 7.51 2.31
CA TYR A 142 -10.40 6.12 2.12
C TYR A 142 -10.68 5.83 0.64
N LEU A 143 -10.57 4.55 0.27
CA LEU A 143 -11.08 4.02 -0.99
C LEU A 143 -12.38 3.26 -0.69
N LEU A 144 -13.47 3.63 -1.35
CA LEU A 144 -14.73 2.90 -1.32
C LEU A 144 -14.83 2.03 -2.57
N LYS A 145 -14.86 0.72 -2.35
CA LYS A 145 -15.05 -0.30 -3.37
C LYS A 145 -16.45 -0.86 -3.29
N SER A 146 -17.06 -1.14 -4.44
CA SER A 146 -18.31 -1.91 -4.53
C SER A 146 -18.10 -3.16 -5.37
N ILE A 147 -18.70 -4.27 -4.93
CA ILE A 147 -18.56 -5.61 -5.52
C ILE A 147 -19.97 -6.18 -5.75
N ASP A 148 -20.20 -6.82 -6.89
CA ASP A 148 -21.44 -7.53 -7.18
C ASP A 148 -21.52 -8.90 -6.46
N ASN A 149 -22.69 -9.53 -6.45
CA ASN A 149 -22.88 -10.88 -5.90
C ASN A 149 -22.04 -11.99 -6.56
N LYS A 150 -21.41 -11.71 -7.71
CA LYS A 150 -20.53 -12.65 -8.43
C LYS A 150 -19.05 -12.40 -8.12
N GLY A 151 -18.73 -11.41 -7.28
CA GLY A 151 -17.36 -11.04 -6.91
C GLY A 151 -16.68 -10.06 -7.88
N ASN A 152 -17.41 -9.52 -8.86
CA ASN A 152 -16.86 -8.55 -9.80
C ASN A 152 -16.84 -7.14 -9.19
N ASN A 153 -15.75 -6.42 -9.40
CA ASN A 153 -15.63 -5.02 -9.00
C ASN A 153 -16.57 -4.15 -9.84
N ILE A 154 -17.48 -3.43 -9.18
CA ILE A 154 -18.38 -2.47 -9.83
C ILE A 154 -17.68 -1.12 -9.96
N PHE A 155 -17.13 -0.61 -8.86
CA PHE A 155 -16.37 0.64 -8.85
C PHE A 155 -15.41 0.71 -7.67
N ILE A 156 -14.38 1.55 -7.80
CA ILE A 156 -13.58 2.06 -6.69
C ILE A 156 -13.52 3.58 -6.81
N LYS A 157 -13.79 4.31 -5.71
CA LYS A 157 -13.64 5.77 -5.66
C LYS A 157 -12.95 6.22 -4.37
N LYS A 158 -12.09 7.22 -4.51
CA LYS A 158 -11.49 7.94 -3.37
C LYS A 158 -12.55 8.83 -2.70
N ILE A 159 -12.62 8.74 -1.38
CA ILE A 159 -13.53 9.51 -0.53
C ILE A 159 -12.76 10.09 0.66
N ILE A 160 -13.25 11.22 1.19
CA ILE A 160 -12.59 11.97 2.27
C ILE A 160 -13.53 12.08 3.45
N LYS A 161 -13.13 11.53 4.61
CA LYS A 161 -13.86 11.68 5.87
C LYS A 161 -13.32 12.88 6.65
N THR A 162 -14.23 13.73 7.11
CA THR A 162 -13.98 14.86 8.03
C THR A 162 -14.56 14.58 9.41
N GLU A 163 -14.21 15.42 10.40
CA GLU A 163 -14.90 15.46 11.70
C GLU A 163 -16.39 15.77 11.57
#